data_AF-A0A7T8H2G9-F1
#
_entry.id   AF-A0A7T8H2G9-F1
#
_cell.length_a   1.000
_cell.length_b   1.000
_cell.length_c   1.000
_cell.angle_alpha   90.00
_cell.angle_beta   90.00
_cell.angle_gamma   90.00
#
_symmetry.space_group_name_H-M   'P 1'
#
loop_
_entity.id
_entity.type
_entity.pdbx_description
1 polymer ?
#
loop_
_entity_poly.entity_id
_entity_poly.type
_entity_poly.pdbx_seq_one_letter_code
_entity_poly.pdbx_strand_id
1 'polypeptide(L)'
;MSINSLGGYFKSVEEAWNNYDGEELARLVSFRDPHVYSSKLQLEDPESLVDESLDTSINDLIASHLRCSWSFLVKKDALEAYRCQALAYYK
;
A
#
# COMPACT_ATOMS: atom_id res chain seq x y z
N MET A 1 -9.56 11.86 2.87
CA MET A 1 -8.50 12.78 2.39
C MET A 1 -8.07 12.33 1.00
N SER A 2 -7.81 13.25 0.05
CA SER A 2 -7.28 12.86 -1.27
C SER A 2 -5.78 12.60 -1.16
N ILE A 3 -5.35 11.37 -1.42
CA ILE A 3 -3.95 10.97 -1.34
C ILE A 3 -3.25 11.36 -2.64
N ASN A 4 -2.53 12.48 -2.60
CA ASN A 4 -1.94 13.09 -3.80
C ASN A 4 -0.42 12.91 -3.92
N SER A 5 0.21 12.23 -2.95
CA SER A 5 1.65 11.95 -2.90
C SER A 5 1.94 10.68 -2.08
N LEU A 6 3.11 10.08 -2.31
CA LEU A 6 3.57 8.92 -1.55
C LEU A 6 3.83 9.27 -0.07
N GLY A 7 4.50 10.39 0.20
CA GLY A 7 4.70 10.83 1.59
C GLY A 7 3.39 11.15 2.32
N GLY A 8 2.38 11.66 1.60
CA GLY A 8 1.04 11.85 2.16
C GLY A 8 0.35 10.52 2.48
N TYR A 9 0.52 9.52 1.62
CA TYR A 9 0.05 8.15 1.86
C TYR A 9 0.68 7.56 3.12
N PHE A 10 2.02 7.59 3.24
CA PHE A 10 2.73 7.07 4.41
C PHE A 10 2.32 7.77 5.70
N LYS A 11 2.20 9.10 5.67
CA LYS A 11 1.71 9.85 6.83
C LYS A 11 0.30 9.40 7.25
N SER A 12 -0.61 9.19 6.31
CA SER A 12 -1.97 8.70 6.64
C SER A 12 -1.95 7.28 7.20
N VAL A 13 -1.08 6.40 6.68
CA VAL A 13 -0.89 5.04 7.23
C VAL A 13 -0.38 5.09 8.66
N GLU A 14 0.67 5.88 8.92
CA GLU A 14 1.26 6.03 10.24
C GLU A 14 0.29 6.65 11.25
N GLU A 15 -0.47 7.67 10.84
CA GLU A 15 -1.54 8.26 11.67
C GLU A 15 -2.63 7.24 12.00
N ALA A 16 -3.12 6.48 11.01
CA ALA A 16 -4.15 5.48 11.23
C ALA A 16 -3.64 4.33 12.13
N TRP A 17 -2.39 3.90 11.94
CA TRP A 17 -1.74 2.90 12.78
C TRP A 17 -1.61 3.36 14.24
N ASN A 18 -1.02 4.53 14.47
CA ASN A 18 -0.78 5.07 15.82
C ASN A 18 -2.08 5.40 16.57
N ASN A 19 -3.15 5.72 15.84
CA ASN A 19 -4.47 5.97 16.42
C ASN A 19 -5.33 4.71 16.57
N TYR A 20 -4.84 3.53 16.19
CA TYR A 20 -5.62 2.28 16.16
C TYR A 20 -6.89 2.39 15.29
N ASP A 21 -6.84 3.19 14.23
CA ASP A 21 -7.93 3.40 13.29
C ASP A 21 -7.92 2.31 12.20
N GLY A 22 -8.52 1.17 12.53
CA GLY A 22 -8.60 0.03 11.61
C GLY A 22 -9.46 0.30 10.37
N GLU A 23 -10.43 1.21 10.43
CA GLU A 23 -11.29 1.54 9.29
C GLU A 23 -10.50 2.34 8.24
N GLU A 24 -9.74 3.34 8.69
CA GLU A 24 -8.88 4.12 7.80
C GLU A 24 -7.74 3.26 7.24
N LEU A 25 -7.09 2.42 8.07
CA LEU A 25 -6.09 1.46 7.57
C LEU A 25 -6.67 0.53 6.51
N ALA A 26 -7.85 -0.05 6.74
CA ALA A 26 -8.51 -0.92 5.78
C ALA A 26 -8.81 -0.18 4.47
N ARG A 27 -9.20 1.10 4.53
CA ARG A 27 -9.38 1.95 3.33
C ARG A 27 -8.06 2.18 2.60
N LEU A 28 -6.98 2.46 3.33
CA LEU A 28 -5.64 2.74 2.77
C LEU A 28 -5.00 1.53 2.07
N VAL A 29 -5.30 0.31 2.50
CA VAL A 29 -4.83 -0.93 1.84
C VAL A 29 -5.86 -1.55 0.90
N SER A 30 -6.99 -0.88 0.67
CA SER A 30 -8.05 -1.39 -0.18
C SER A 30 -7.80 -1.08 -1.65
N PHE A 31 -7.85 -2.12 -2.48
CA PHE A 31 -7.84 -1.97 -3.94
C PHE A 31 -9.10 -1.31 -4.52
N ARG A 32 -10.12 -1.05 -3.68
CA ARG A 32 -11.34 -0.34 -4.06
C ARG A 32 -11.22 1.17 -3.88
N ASP A 33 -10.22 1.64 -3.13
CA ASP A 33 -10.05 3.07 -2.92
C ASP A 33 -9.39 3.73 -4.14
N PRO A 34 -9.80 4.95 -4.54
CA PRO A 34 -9.28 5.61 -5.73
C PRO A 34 -7.76 5.85 -5.75
N HIS A 35 -7.06 5.82 -4.61
CA HIS A 35 -5.63 6.08 -4.57
C HIS A 35 -4.80 5.07 -5.38
N VAL A 36 -5.29 3.84 -5.61
CA VAL A 36 -4.55 2.81 -6.38
C VAL A 36 -4.24 3.26 -7.81
N TYR A 37 -5.05 4.16 -8.37
CA TYR A 37 -4.82 4.74 -9.69
C TYR A 37 -3.74 5.82 -9.71
N SER A 38 -3.23 6.23 -8.56
CA SER A 38 -2.10 7.15 -8.47
C SER A 38 -0.82 6.47 -8.94
N SER A 39 -0.23 6.97 -10.02
CA SER A 39 1.07 6.49 -10.51
C SER A 39 2.20 6.62 -9.47
N LYS A 40 2.03 7.50 -8.48
CA LYS A 40 2.98 7.68 -7.37
C LYS A 40 2.95 6.54 -6.34
N LEU A 41 1.90 5.73 -6.34
CA LEU A 41 1.71 4.59 -5.43
C LEU A 41 1.88 3.24 -6.15
N GLN A 42 2.18 3.27 -7.45
CA GLN A 42 2.43 2.08 -8.27
C GLN A 42 3.94 1.85 -8.34
N LEU A 43 4.50 1.24 -7.30
CA LEU A 43 5.94 0.99 -7.17
C LEU A 43 6.29 -0.47 -7.47
N GLU A 44 7.35 -0.69 -8.24
CA GLU A 44 7.84 -2.05 -8.55
C GLU A 44 8.50 -2.69 -7.32
N ASP A 45 9.42 -1.99 -6.66
CA ASP A 45 10.18 -2.46 -5.50
C ASP A 45 10.00 -1.50 -4.30
N PRO A 46 8.85 -1.55 -3.59
CA PRO A 46 8.52 -0.61 -2.53
C PRO A 46 9.19 -0.90 -1.17
N GLU A 47 9.77 -2.07 -0.96
CA GLU A 47 10.15 -2.61 0.35
C GLU A 47 11.08 -1.67 1.13
N SER A 48 12.24 -1.32 0.56
CA SER A 48 13.20 -0.42 1.22
C SER A 48 12.63 0.95 1.52
N LEU A 49 11.80 1.48 0.61
CA LEU A 49 11.20 2.80 0.77
C LEU A 49 10.15 2.83 1.89
N VAL A 50 9.39 1.74 2.02
CA VAL A 50 8.42 1.57 3.11
C VAL A 50 9.15 1.45 4.44
N ASP A 51 10.18 0.62 4.52
CA ASP A 51 10.96 0.41 5.75
C ASP A 51 11.69 1.67 6.23
N GLU A 52 12.14 2.52 5.31
CA GLU A 52 12.72 3.83 5.64
C GLU A 52 11.68 4.86 6.09
N SER A 53 10.42 4.72 5.67
CA SER A 53 9.38 5.74 5.86
C SER A 53 8.38 5.43 6.97
N LEU A 54 8.19 4.15 7.31
CA LEU A 54 7.21 3.69 8.30
C LEU A 54 7.91 2.89 9.40
N ASP A 55 7.70 3.28 10.65
CA ASP A 55 8.12 2.51 11.83
C ASP A 55 6.93 1.73 12.41
N THR A 56 6.45 0.74 11.65
CA THR A 56 5.25 -0.04 12.02
C THR A 56 5.44 -1.54 11.75
N SER A 57 4.62 -2.38 12.39
CA SER A 57 4.64 -3.83 12.11
C SER A 57 3.86 -4.22 10.83
N ILE A 58 3.30 -3.25 10.10
CA ILE A 58 2.51 -3.49 8.88
C ILE A 58 3.26 -3.14 7.60
N ASN A 59 4.57 -2.88 7.67
CA ASN A 59 5.39 -2.51 6.51
C ASN A 59 5.26 -3.50 5.34
N ASP A 60 5.31 -4.80 5.63
CA ASP A 60 5.12 -5.87 4.63
C ASP A 60 3.77 -5.78 3.90
N LEU A 61 2.68 -5.46 4.64
CA LEU A 61 1.34 -5.28 4.07
C LEU A 61 1.32 -4.07 3.13
N ILE A 62 1.91 -2.96 3.55
CA ILE A 62 1.95 -1.71 2.78
C ILE A 62 2.80 -1.89 1.51
N ALA A 63 3.99 -2.48 1.62
CA ALA A 63 4.84 -2.79 0.49
C ALA A 63 4.13 -3.70 -0.51
N SER A 64 3.49 -4.76 -0.03
CA SER A 64 2.71 -5.67 -0.87
C SER A 64 1.56 -4.97 -1.60
N HIS A 65 0.86 -4.04 -0.96
CA HIS A 65 -0.21 -3.27 -1.58
C HIS A 65 0.28 -2.32 -2.68
N LEU A 66 1.39 -1.62 -2.47
CA LEU A 66 2.01 -0.74 -3.47
C LEU A 66 2.49 -1.56 -4.70
N ARG A 67 3.11 -2.72 -4.46
CA ARG A 67 3.55 -3.64 -5.52
C ARG A 67 2.38 -4.27 -6.26
N CYS A 68 1.28 -4.56 -5.55
CA CYS A 68 0.03 -5.04 -6.16
C CYS A 68 -0.52 -4.01 -7.15
N SER A 69 -0.56 -2.74 -6.75
CA SER A 69 -1.03 -1.63 -7.59
C SER A 69 -0.20 -1.50 -8.87
N TRP A 70 1.13 -1.55 -8.77
CA TRP A 70 2.03 -1.57 -9.93
C TRP A 70 1.83 -2.79 -10.83
N SER A 71 1.79 -3.99 -10.23
CA SER A 71 1.66 -5.25 -10.98
C SER A 71 0.39 -5.27 -11.83
N PHE A 72 -0.74 -4.85 -11.24
CA PHE A 72 -2.01 -4.84 -11.96
C PHE A 72 -2.11 -3.69 -12.99
N LEU A 73 -1.77 -2.46 -12.59
CA LEU A 73 -2.06 -1.27 -13.40
C LEU A 73 -0.95 -0.92 -14.39
N VAL A 74 0.31 -1.21 -14.07
CA VAL A 74 1.47 -0.88 -14.90
C VAL A 74 1.93 -2.11 -15.68
N LYS A 75 2.31 -3.18 -14.99
CA LYS A 75 2.82 -4.42 -15.62
C LYS A 75 1.71 -5.21 -16.34
N LYS A 76 0.45 -5.00 -15.99
CA LYS A 76 -0.72 -5.76 -16.48
C LYS A 76 -0.65 -7.26 -16.16
N ASP A 77 -0.04 -7.58 -15.01
CA ASP A 77 0.15 -8.94 -14.51
C ASP A 77 -0.80 -9.18 -13.33
N ALA A 78 -2.00 -9.68 -13.64
CA ALA A 78 -3.03 -9.94 -12.64
C ALA A 78 -2.65 -11.08 -11.68
N LEU A 79 -1.81 -12.03 -12.12
CA LEU A 79 -1.37 -13.14 -11.27
C LEU A 79 -0.40 -12.64 -10.20
N GLU A 80 0.55 -11.78 -10.57
CA GLU A 80 1.46 -11.16 -9.62
C GLU A 80 0.71 -10.25 -8.64
N ALA A 81 -0.23 -9.43 -9.14
CA ALA A 81 -1.08 -8.62 -8.28
C ALA A 81 -1.84 -9.47 -7.24
N TYR A 82 -2.42 -10.59 -7.66
CA TYR A 82 -3.09 -11.53 -6.74
C TYR A 82 -2.13 -12.08 -5.68
N ARG A 83 -0.88 -12.42 -6.05
CA ARG A 83 0.13 -12.91 -5.09
C ARG A 83 0.49 -11.84 -4.07
N CYS A 84 0.72 -10.60 -4.51
CA CYS A 84 0.98 -9.48 -3.62
C CYS A 84 -0.19 -9.29 -2.62
N GLN A 85 -1.43 -9.34 -3.10
CA GLN A 85 -2.61 -9.20 -2.24
C GLN A 85 -2.80 -10.39 -1.29
N ALA A 86 -2.43 -11.61 -1.69
CA ALA A 86 -2.54 -12.80 -0.86
C ALA A 86 -1.44 -12.89 0.21
N LEU A 87 -0.22 -12.45 -0.10
CA LEU A 87 0.92 -12.43 0.83
C LEU A 87 0.63 -11.59 2.09
N ALA A 88 -0.17 -10.54 1.95
CA ALA A 88 -0.69 -9.74 3.06
C ALA A 88 -1.59 -10.51 4.05
N TYR A 89 -2.15 -11.66 3.66
CA TYR A 89 -3.10 -12.45 4.47
C TYR A 89 -2.50 -13.72 5.09
N TYR A 90 -1.33 -14.17 4.64
CA TYR A 90 -0.77 -15.48 5.01
C TYR A 90 0.61 -15.43 5.70
N LYS A 91 1.04 -14.26 6.17
CA LYS A 91 2.22 -14.12 7.04
C LYS A 91 1.83 -14.10 8.51
#